data_AF-A0A9P5ZBT3-F1
#
_entry.id   AF-A0A9P5ZBT3-F1
#
_cell.length_a   1.000
_cell.length_b   1.000
_cell.length_c   1.000
_cell.angle_alpha   90.00
_cell.angle_beta   90.00
_cell.angle_gamma   90.00
#
_symmetry.space_group_name_H-M   'P 1'
#
loop_
_entity.id
_entity.type
_entity.pdbx_description
1 polymer ?
#
loop_
_entity_poly.entity_id
_entity_poly.type
_entity_poly.pdbx_seq_one_letter_code
_entity_poly.pdbx_strand_id
1 'polypeptide(L)'
;MQTDLLEEWLARAKGRKLNIYLGEAKGNCGMKPPFSLMRLLMGCSEQWQGVHFDMSKPWWVIFTLTATVTNAAQPRPRIVPLPNLRSISIRVSELKRYSVHMLNLSLAPSLRSVGLFNLPEHVIDRVTDYFPCARITELTLTISSTELGDILCHFPRLQSLSLIDCAELRVRRSAIHETLRNLIIHCKDEWNWSLAFGKAVTFPALQRLEIVCSGHVDYSRIILSFIRRSQCHLTSLTIECYIPAEHDFINMLFSLDSLSELHIRNPKPLH
;
A
#
# COMPACT_ATOMS: atom_id res chain seq x y z
N MET A 1 7.89 8.39 -33.08
CA MET A 1 9.24 7.83 -32.80
C MET A 1 9.31 6.98 -31.53
N GLN A 2 8.97 7.47 -30.32
CA GLN A 2 8.98 6.61 -29.11
C GLN A 2 7.76 5.69 -28.99
N THR A 3 6.59 6.11 -29.48
CA THR A 3 5.36 5.29 -29.46
C THR A 3 5.43 4.09 -30.41
N ASP A 4 6.05 4.25 -31.58
CA ASP A 4 6.12 3.23 -32.62
C ASP A 4 7.02 2.06 -32.17
N LEU A 5 8.14 2.38 -31.51
CA LEU A 5 9.02 1.39 -30.90
C LEU A 5 8.30 0.61 -29.78
N LEU A 6 7.53 1.30 -28.94
CA LEU A 6 6.75 0.63 -27.90
C LEU A 6 5.66 -0.27 -28.50
N GLU A 7 4.97 0.18 -29.55
CA GLU A 7 3.96 -0.61 -30.24
C GLU A 7 4.57 -1.89 -30.81
N GLU A 8 5.73 -1.79 -31.45
CA GLU A 8 6.49 -2.93 -31.93
C GLU A 8 6.90 -3.87 -30.79
N TRP A 9 7.37 -3.33 -29.66
CA TRP A 9 7.76 -4.14 -28.50
C TRP A 9 6.58 -4.87 -27.89
N LEU A 10 5.43 -4.22 -27.76
CA LEU A 10 4.18 -4.83 -27.29
C LEU A 10 3.67 -5.90 -28.25
N ALA A 11 3.79 -5.67 -29.56
CA ALA A 11 3.45 -6.66 -30.58
C ALA A 11 4.37 -7.88 -30.52
N ARG A 12 5.68 -7.69 -30.29
CA ARG A 12 6.66 -8.79 -30.14
C ARG A 12 6.49 -9.55 -28.83
N ALA A 13 6.02 -8.91 -27.76
CA ALA A 13 5.77 -9.53 -26.48
C ALA A 13 4.58 -10.51 -26.48
N LYS A 14 3.77 -10.54 -27.55
CA LYS A 14 2.52 -11.29 -27.72
C LYS A 14 2.36 -12.50 -26.79
N GLY A 15 1.43 -12.37 -25.84
CA GLY A 15 1.06 -13.44 -24.90
C GLY A 15 1.90 -13.52 -23.63
N ARG A 16 3.02 -12.78 -23.54
CA ARG A 16 3.80 -12.68 -22.30
C ARG A 16 3.12 -11.75 -21.32
N LYS A 17 3.26 -12.08 -20.04
CA LYS A 17 2.81 -11.22 -18.94
C LYS A 17 3.82 -10.10 -18.73
N LEU A 18 3.33 -8.87 -18.56
CA LEU A 18 4.13 -7.66 -18.51
C LEU A 18 4.01 -6.96 -17.16
N ASN A 19 5.14 -6.46 -16.67
CA ASN A 19 5.18 -5.48 -15.58
C ASN A 19 5.44 -4.11 -16.20
N ILE A 20 4.50 -3.19 -16.02
CA ILE A 20 4.54 -1.86 -16.61
C ILE A 20 4.94 -0.85 -15.53
N TYR A 21 6.01 -0.09 -15.79
CA TYR A 21 6.49 0.97 -14.91
C TYR A 21 6.35 2.29 -15.64
N LEU A 22 5.56 3.20 -15.08
CA LEU A 22 5.32 4.53 -15.62
C LEU A 22 5.75 5.52 -14.56
N GLY A 23 6.80 6.27 -14.86
CA GLY A 23 7.35 7.27 -13.97
C GLY A 23 7.59 8.59 -14.71
N GLU A 24 7.47 9.71 -14.01
CA GLU A 24 7.94 11.00 -14.52
C GLU A 24 9.43 11.18 -14.19
N ALA A 25 10.21 11.68 -15.15
CA ALA A 25 11.60 12.05 -14.91
C ALA A 25 11.67 13.20 -13.90
N LYS A 26 12.62 13.11 -12.95
CA LYS A 26 12.85 14.16 -11.94
C LYS A 26 13.03 15.52 -12.63
N GLY A 27 12.24 16.51 -12.21
CA GLY A 27 12.29 17.88 -12.75
C GLY A 27 11.30 18.18 -13.88
N ASN A 28 10.64 17.19 -14.47
CA ASN A 28 9.61 17.38 -15.51
C ASN A 28 8.19 17.42 -14.93
N CYS A 29 7.97 18.25 -13.90
CA CYS A 29 6.64 18.45 -13.34
C CYS A 29 5.74 19.15 -14.36
N GLY A 30 4.67 18.48 -14.80
CA GLY A 30 3.56 19.15 -15.48
C GLY A 30 3.32 18.81 -16.94
N MET A 31 4.11 17.92 -17.55
CA MET A 31 3.82 17.37 -18.87
C MET A 31 2.42 16.75 -18.90
N LYS A 32 1.64 17.06 -19.94
CA LYS A 32 0.38 16.36 -20.16
C LYS A 32 0.71 14.91 -20.51
N PRO A 33 0.05 13.93 -19.88
CA PRO A 33 0.18 12.54 -20.26
C PRO A 33 0.03 12.35 -21.79
N PRO A 34 0.93 11.60 -22.44
CA PRO A 34 0.79 11.32 -23.86
C PRO A 34 -0.39 10.36 -24.05
N PHE A 35 -1.54 10.89 -24.49
CA PHE A 35 -2.77 10.10 -24.70
C PHE A 35 -2.57 8.89 -25.62
N SER A 36 -1.72 9.02 -26.64
CA SER A 36 -1.35 7.92 -27.55
C SER A 36 -0.66 6.78 -26.81
N LEU A 37 0.28 7.10 -25.91
CA LEU A 37 0.97 6.12 -25.06
C LEU A 37 -0.03 5.37 -24.16
N MET A 38 -0.90 6.10 -23.48
CA MET A 38 -1.90 5.49 -22.58
C MET A 38 -2.87 4.59 -23.36
N ARG A 39 -3.32 5.02 -24.54
CA ARG A 39 -4.19 4.22 -25.41
C ARG A 39 -3.51 2.93 -25.85
N LEU A 40 -2.24 3.02 -26.27
CA LEU A 40 -1.45 1.88 -26.68
C LEU A 40 -1.29 0.86 -25.53
N LEU A 41 -0.94 1.35 -24.33
CA LEU A 41 -0.80 0.52 -23.14
C LEU A 41 -2.13 -0.16 -22.75
N MET A 42 -3.26 0.56 -22.81
CA MET A 42 -4.57 -0.07 -22.56
C MET A 42 -4.90 -1.17 -23.58
N GLY A 43 -4.45 -1.00 -24.83
CA GLY A 43 -4.62 -2.00 -25.89
C GLY A 43 -3.98 -3.35 -25.56
N CYS A 44 -3.01 -3.38 -24.64
CA CYS A 44 -2.37 -4.60 -24.14
C CYS A 44 -2.69 -4.92 -22.67
N SER A 45 -3.76 -4.34 -22.11
CA SER A 45 -4.18 -4.53 -20.70
C SER A 45 -4.35 -5.99 -20.28
N GLU A 46 -4.74 -6.87 -21.20
CA GLU A 46 -4.83 -8.32 -20.95
C GLU A 46 -3.48 -8.95 -20.59
N GLN A 47 -2.36 -8.35 -21.01
CA GLN A 47 -1.01 -8.85 -20.71
C GLN A 47 -0.48 -8.33 -19.36
N TRP A 48 -1.15 -7.35 -18.74
CA TRP A 48 -0.64 -6.71 -17.54
C TRP A 48 -0.68 -7.67 -16.36
N GLN A 49 0.48 -7.91 -15.75
CA GLN A 49 0.64 -8.65 -14.50
C GLN A 49 0.91 -7.70 -13.32
N GLY A 50 1.71 -6.68 -13.55
CA GLY A 50 2.04 -5.67 -12.54
C GLY A 50 2.04 -4.29 -13.16
N VAL A 51 1.54 -3.28 -12.44
CA VAL A 51 1.60 -1.90 -12.90
C VAL A 51 2.05 -0.98 -11.77
N HIS A 52 3.04 -0.16 -12.05
CA HIS A 52 3.55 0.85 -11.12
C HIS A 52 3.45 2.23 -11.77
N PHE A 53 2.67 3.11 -11.15
CA PHE A 53 2.54 4.51 -11.50
C PHE A 53 3.29 5.35 -10.46
N ASP A 54 4.28 6.13 -10.88
CA ASP A 54 5.03 7.08 -10.07
C ASP A 54 5.00 8.46 -10.74
N MET A 55 3.92 9.20 -10.54
CA MET A 55 3.60 10.38 -11.35
C MET A 55 3.28 11.57 -10.45
N SER A 56 3.64 12.79 -10.85
CA SER A 56 3.22 14.00 -10.12
C SER A 56 1.71 14.20 -10.17
N LYS A 57 1.11 13.90 -11.33
CA LYS A 57 -0.33 14.05 -11.61
C LYS A 57 -1.03 12.70 -11.74
N PRO A 58 -2.36 12.63 -11.49
CA PRO A 58 -3.11 11.39 -11.57
C PRO A 58 -3.38 10.96 -13.02
N TRP A 59 -2.35 10.53 -13.75
CA TRP A 59 -2.47 10.13 -15.16
C TRP A 59 -3.45 8.97 -15.35
N TRP A 60 -3.73 8.18 -14.30
CA TRP A 60 -4.73 7.12 -14.38
C TRP A 60 -6.15 7.62 -14.64
N VAL A 61 -6.45 8.90 -14.38
CA VAL A 61 -7.72 9.52 -14.77
C VAL A 61 -7.88 9.48 -16.30
N ILE A 62 -6.79 9.35 -17.06
CA ILE A 62 -6.93 9.12 -18.50
C ILE A 62 -7.48 7.74 -18.80
N PHE A 63 -7.18 6.72 -18.02
CA PHE A 63 -7.79 5.40 -18.24
C PHE A 63 -9.30 5.48 -18.10
N THR A 64 -9.82 6.31 -17.19
CA THR A 64 -11.26 6.54 -17.07
C THR A 64 -11.81 7.44 -18.19
N LEU A 65 -11.07 8.47 -18.64
CA LEU A 65 -11.50 9.37 -19.71
C LEU A 65 -11.43 8.76 -21.12
N THR A 66 -10.35 8.08 -21.47
CA THR A 66 -10.17 7.44 -22.79
C THR A 66 -11.13 6.27 -23.01
N ALA A 67 -11.61 5.66 -21.93
CA ALA A 67 -12.70 4.71 -21.98
C ALA A 67 -14.03 5.33 -22.48
N THR A 68 -14.21 6.65 -22.36
CA THR A 68 -15.49 7.32 -22.69
C THR A 68 -15.60 7.86 -24.12
N VAL A 69 -14.56 7.73 -24.95
CA VAL A 69 -14.53 8.35 -26.29
C VAL A 69 -14.74 7.32 -27.39
N THR A 70 -15.95 7.29 -27.97
CA THR A 70 -16.27 7.24 -29.42
C THR A 70 -17.76 6.91 -29.60
N ASN A 71 -18.64 7.90 -29.39
CA ASN A 71 -19.93 8.11 -30.08
C ASN A 71 -20.82 9.02 -29.22
N ALA A 72 -21.17 10.18 -29.76
CA ALA A 72 -21.90 11.25 -29.08
C ALA A 72 -23.34 10.90 -28.63
N ALA A 73 -23.81 9.68 -28.90
CA ALA A 73 -25.17 9.25 -28.56
C ALA A 73 -25.29 8.59 -27.18
N GLN A 74 -24.25 7.92 -26.66
CA GLN A 74 -24.20 7.38 -25.29
C GLN A 74 -22.73 7.17 -24.85
N PRO A 75 -22.16 8.00 -23.96
CA PRO A 75 -20.83 7.77 -23.40
C PRO A 75 -20.90 6.62 -22.39
N ARG A 76 -20.79 5.37 -22.88
CA ARG A 76 -20.58 4.24 -21.98
C ARG A 76 -19.09 4.14 -21.67
N PRO A 77 -18.69 4.13 -20.39
CA PRO A 77 -17.30 3.89 -20.04
C PRO A 77 -16.88 2.52 -20.55
N ARG A 78 -15.93 2.49 -21.49
CA ARG A 78 -15.29 1.27 -21.96
C ARG A 78 -14.50 0.66 -20.82
N ILE A 79 -15.10 -0.34 -20.20
CA ILE A 79 -14.47 -1.16 -19.18
C ILE A 79 -13.21 -1.80 -19.78
N VAL A 80 -12.05 -1.52 -19.18
CA VAL A 80 -10.78 -2.14 -19.56
C VAL A 80 -10.62 -3.43 -18.78
N PRO A 81 -10.64 -4.61 -19.42
CA PRO A 81 -10.46 -5.87 -18.72
C PRO A 81 -9.02 -5.99 -18.22
N LEU A 82 -8.85 -6.39 -16.96
CA LEU A 82 -7.53 -6.58 -16.32
C LEU A 82 -7.38 -8.02 -15.78
N PRO A 83 -7.57 -9.05 -16.64
CA PRO A 83 -7.70 -10.44 -16.18
C PRO A 83 -6.45 -10.98 -15.50
N ASN A 84 -5.27 -10.52 -15.93
CA ASN A 84 -3.97 -10.99 -15.44
C ASN A 84 -3.33 -10.10 -14.38
N LEU A 85 -3.92 -8.94 -14.07
CA LEU A 85 -3.33 -7.97 -13.16
C LEU A 85 -3.28 -8.55 -11.74
N ARG A 86 -2.08 -8.70 -11.19
CA ARG A 86 -1.79 -9.27 -9.85
C ARG A 86 -1.29 -8.23 -8.87
N SER A 87 -0.54 -7.24 -9.34
CA SER A 87 -0.05 -6.15 -8.51
C SER A 87 -0.31 -4.79 -9.14
N ILE A 88 -0.67 -3.82 -8.31
CA ILE A 88 -0.70 -2.41 -8.71
C ILE A 88 -0.07 -1.55 -7.64
N SER A 89 0.66 -0.53 -8.06
CA SER A 89 1.23 0.48 -7.17
C SER A 89 1.02 1.86 -7.77
N ILE A 90 0.47 2.78 -6.98
CA ILE A 90 0.13 4.15 -7.40
C ILE A 90 0.77 5.11 -6.42
N ARG A 91 1.72 5.92 -6.89
CA ARG A 91 2.40 6.96 -6.15
C ARG A 91 2.15 8.32 -6.80
N VAL A 92 1.82 9.30 -5.96
CA VAL A 92 1.36 10.61 -6.43
C VAL A 92 1.99 11.73 -5.64
N SER A 93 2.83 12.53 -6.28
CA SER A 93 3.53 13.58 -5.55
C SER A 93 2.68 14.82 -5.27
N GLU A 94 1.67 15.12 -6.12
CA GLU A 94 0.89 16.37 -6.02
C GLU A 94 -0.62 16.17 -6.30
N LEU A 95 -1.42 15.99 -5.24
CA LEU A 95 -2.87 15.71 -5.37
C LEU A 95 -3.81 16.87 -4.97
N LYS A 96 -3.28 18.09 -4.77
CA LYS A 96 -3.99 19.18 -4.08
C LYS A 96 -5.31 19.68 -4.72
N ARG A 97 -5.69 19.28 -5.94
CA ARG A 97 -6.84 19.88 -6.67
C ARG A 97 -7.64 18.96 -7.60
N TYR A 98 -7.39 17.65 -7.64
CA TYR A 98 -8.07 16.78 -8.62
C TYR A 98 -9.16 15.94 -7.96
N SER A 99 -10.36 15.97 -8.53
CA SER A 99 -11.41 14.98 -8.23
C SER A 99 -10.93 13.61 -8.70
N VAL A 100 -10.44 12.80 -7.77
CA VAL A 100 -9.78 11.53 -8.10
C VAL A 100 -10.84 10.52 -8.55
N HIS A 101 -10.92 10.33 -9.86
CA HIS A 101 -11.63 9.18 -10.42
C HIS A 101 -10.64 8.02 -10.40
N MET A 102 -10.78 7.12 -9.44
CA MET A 102 -9.92 5.95 -9.37
C MET A 102 -10.21 4.99 -10.52
N LEU A 103 -9.15 4.30 -10.95
CA LEU A 103 -9.27 3.17 -11.86
C LEU A 103 -10.14 2.11 -11.18
N ASN A 104 -11.24 1.70 -11.82
CA ASN A 104 -12.07 0.62 -11.28
C ASN A 104 -11.35 -0.73 -11.48
N LEU A 105 -10.74 -1.22 -10.41
CA LEU A 105 -10.00 -2.48 -10.33
C LEU A 105 -10.85 -3.63 -9.81
N SER A 106 -12.14 -3.43 -9.52
CA SER A 106 -13.06 -4.52 -9.17
C SER A 106 -13.09 -5.63 -10.24
N LEU A 107 -12.72 -5.28 -11.48
CA LEU A 107 -12.64 -6.17 -12.63
C LEU A 107 -11.26 -6.80 -12.87
N ALA A 108 -10.35 -6.68 -11.89
CA ALA A 108 -9.06 -7.34 -11.89
C ALA A 108 -9.13 -8.59 -10.97
N PRO A 109 -9.65 -9.73 -11.45
CA PRO A 109 -9.85 -10.90 -10.59
C PRO A 109 -8.54 -11.46 -10.03
N SER A 110 -7.42 -11.27 -10.74
CA SER A 110 -6.13 -11.77 -10.28
C SER A 110 -5.44 -10.85 -9.27
N LEU A 111 -6.00 -9.69 -8.92
CA LEU A 111 -5.33 -8.69 -8.10
C LEU A 111 -5.14 -9.19 -6.66
N ARG A 112 -3.91 -9.10 -6.15
CA ARG A 112 -3.50 -9.56 -4.82
C ARG A 112 -2.68 -8.54 -4.05
N SER A 113 -1.90 -7.71 -4.74
CA SER A 113 -0.99 -6.76 -4.13
C SER A 113 -1.31 -5.33 -4.56
N VAL A 114 -1.49 -4.43 -3.59
CA VAL A 114 -1.89 -3.04 -3.84
C VAL A 114 -0.95 -2.11 -3.06
N GLY A 115 -0.35 -1.16 -3.74
CA GLY A 115 0.44 -0.08 -3.14
C GLY A 115 -0.18 1.28 -3.45
N LEU A 116 -0.50 2.07 -2.44
CA LEU A 116 -1.07 3.41 -2.58
C LEU A 116 -0.22 4.39 -1.79
N PHE A 117 0.44 5.32 -2.48
CA PHE A 117 1.41 6.24 -1.87
C PHE A 117 0.98 7.68 -2.11
N ASN A 118 0.98 8.48 -1.05
CA ASN A 118 0.70 9.92 -1.07
C ASN A 118 -0.69 10.26 -1.65
N LEU A 119 -1.68 9.40 -1.39
CA LEU A 119 -3.06 9.67 -1.75
C LEU A 119 -3.76 10.49 -0.64
N PRO A 120 -4.67 11.41 -1.00
CA PRO A 120 -5.56 12.04 -0.03
C PRO A 120 -6.41 11.02 0.72
N GLU A 121 -6.67 11.28 2.00
CA GLU A 121 -7.43 10.38 2.89
C GLU A 121 -8.80 10.00 2.31
N HIS A 122 -9.55 10.96 1.77
CA HIS A 122 -10.86 10.71 1.16
C HIS A 122 -10.83 9.72 -0.03
N VAL A 123 -9.66 9.49 -0.65
CA VAL A 123 -9.50 8.50 -1.71
C VAL A 123 -9.34 7.11 -1.11
N ILE A 124 -8.63 7.01 0.01
CA ILE A 124 -8.42 5.76 0.75
C ILE A 124 -9.73 5.23 1.31
N ASP A 125 -10.58 6.12 1.85
CA ASP A 125 -11.91 5.76 2.36
C ASP A 125 -12.81 5.14 1.28
N ARG A 126 -12.52 5.42 0.01
CA ARG A 126 -13.27 4.93 -1.15
C ARG A 126 -12.59 3.77 -1.87
N VAL A 127 -11.50 3.23 -1.34
CA VAL A 127 -10.80 2.09 -1.96
C VAL A 127 -11.72 0.88 -2.12
N THR A 128 -12.69 0.72 -1.22
CA THR A 128 -13.70 -0.34 -1.29
C THR A 128 -14.60 -0.28 -2.53
N ASP A 129 -14.86 0.93 -3.05
CA ASP A 129 -15.68 1.12 -4.25
C ASP A 129 -14.96 0.62 -5.51
N TYR A 130 -13.62 0.62 -5.49
CA TYR A 130 -12.81 0.46 -6.70
C TYR A 130 -11.92 -0.77 -6.69
N PHE A 131 -11.76 -1.47 -5.56
CA PHE A 131 -10.84 -2.60 -5.43
C PHE A 131 -11.55 -3.89 -5.03
N PRO A 132 -11.05 -5.06 -5.47
CA PRO A 132 -11.58 -6.36 -5.07
C PRO A 132 -11.03 -6.74 -3.68
N CYS A 133 -11.37 -5.97 -2.65
CA CYS A 133 -10.68 -5.99 -1.34
C CYS A 133 -10.62 -7.37 -0.68
N ALA A 134 -11.66 -8.19 -0.82
CA ALA A 134 -11.70 -9.57 -0.29
C ALA A 134 -10.61 -10.51 -0.86
N ARG A 135 -9.91 -10.11 -1.93
CA ARG A 135 -8.86 -10.91 -2.58
C ARG A 135 -7.46 -10.38 -2.34
N ILE A 136 -7.32 -9.15 -1.84
CA ILE A 136 -6.03 -8.52 -1.61
C ILE A 136 -5.36 -9.19 -0.41
N THR A 137 -4.12 -9.63 -0.60
CA THR A 137 -3.29 -10.28 0.41
C THR A 137 -2.13 -9.39 0.84
N GLU A 138 -1.76 -8.40 0.04
CA GLU A 138 -0.67 -7.46 0.34
C GLU A 138 -1.15 -6.02 0.10
N LEU A 139 -0.95 -5.18 1.11
CA LEU A 139 -1.35 -3.79 1.06
C LEU A 139 -0.23 -2.90 1.60
N THR A 140 0.20 -1.93 0.80
CA THR A 140 1.15 -0.90 1.21
C THR A 140 0.48 0.46 1.07
N LEU A 141 0.43 1.24 2.14
CA LEU A 141 -0.22 2.54 2.19
C LEU A 141 0.75 3.59 2.69
N THR A 142 0.77 4.76 2.04
CA THR A 142 1.33 5.98 2.63
C THR A 142 0.20 6.93 2.97
N ILE A 143 0.00 7.16 4.26
CA ILE A 143 -1.20 7.81 4.81
C ILE A 143 -0.84 8.72 5.97
N SER A 144 -1.44 9.91 6.05
CA SER A 144 -1.27 10.79 7.21
C SER A 144 -1.99 10.23 8.42
N SER A 145 -3.29 9.97 8.30
CA SER A 145 -4.10 9.36 9.34
C SER A 145 -5.05 8.30 8.79
N THR A 146 -5.35 7.27 9.58
CA THR A 146 -6.39 6.30 9.26
C THR A 146 -6.91 5.57 10.50
N GLU A 147 -8.06 4.92 10.34
CA GLU A 147 -8.59 3.92 11.26
C GLU A 147 -8.11 2.53 10.82
N LEU A 148 -7.16 1.94 11.55
CA LEU A 148 -6.64 0.60 11.23
C LEU A 148 -7.75 -0.44 11.15
N GLY A 149 -8.73 -0.35 12.07
CA GLY A 149 -9.87 -1.24 12.11
C GLY A 149 -10.65 -1.23 10.80
N ASP A 150 -10.81 -0.07 10.17
CA ASP A 150 -11.55 0.05 8.91
C ASP A 150 -10.77 -0.61 7.76
N ILE A 151 -9.45 -0.39 7.68
CA ILE A 151 -8.60 -1.09 6.70
C ILE A 151 -8.76 -2.61 6.86
N LEU A 152 -8.58 -3.12 8.08
CA LEU A 152 -8.66 -4.55 8.37
C LEU A 152 -10.04 -5.13 8.06
N CYS A 153 -11.13 -4.40 8.31
CA CYS A 153 -12.48 -4.84 7.96
C CYS A 153 -12.66 -4.99 6.44
N HIS A 154 -12.08 -4.09 5.65
CA HIS A 154 -12.22 -4.11 4.20
C HIS A 154 -11.36 -5.19 3.53
N PHE A 155 -10.24 -5.58 4.13
CA PHE A 155 -9.28 -6.52 3.56
C PHE A 155 -9.19 -7.84 4.36
N PRO A 156 -10.26 -8.65 4.46
CA PRO A 156 -10.33 -9.79 5.38
C PRO A 156 -9.34 -10.93 5.11
N ARG A 157 -8.66 -10.92 3.95
CA ARG A 157 -7.63 -11.92 3.58
C ARG A 157 -6.22 -11.36 3.58
N LEU A 158 -6.02 -10.18 4.17
CA LEU A 158 -4.73 -9.51 4.19
C LEU A 158 -3.69 -10.34 4.94
N GLN A 159 -2.54 -10.56 4.33
CA GLN A 159 -1.41 -11.30 4.90
C GLN A 159 -0.22 -10.38 5.18
N SER A 160 -0.09 -9.29 4.44
CA SER A 160 0.96 -8.29 4.61
C SER A 160 0.37 -6.89 4.59
N LEU A 161 0.64 -6.10 5.62
CA LEU A 161 0.27 -4.70 5.71
C LEU A 161 1.51 -3.85 5.98
N SER A 162 1.76 -2.87 5.11
CA SER A 162 2.81 -1.88 5.26
C SER A 162 2.21 -0.49 5.32
N LEU A 163 2.36 0.18 6.46
CA LEU A 163 1.96 1.57 6.67
C LEU A 163 3.22 2.43 6.65
N ILE A 164 3.33 3.33 5.70
CA ILE A 164 4.51 4.16 5.45
C ILE A 164 4.16 5.63 5.72
N ASP A 165 5.10 6.35 6.33
CA ASP A 165 4.93 7.77 6.72
C ASP A 165 3.63 8.03 7.49
N CYS A 166 3.21 7.09 8.34
CA CYS A 166 1.99 7.23 9.10
C CYS A 166 2.20 8.21 10.26
N ALA A 167 1.41 9.28 10.31
CA ALA A 167 1.45 10.25 11.39
C ALA A 167 0.55 9.83 12.56
N GLU A 168 -0.63 9.28 12.26
CA GLU A 168 -1.58 8.82 13.28
C GLU A 168 -2.35 7.57 12.84
N LEU A 169 -2.43 6.57 13.72
CA LEU A 169 -3.16 5.32 13.50
C LEU A 169 -4.11 5.17 14.66
N ARG A 170 -5.39 5.30 14.34
CA ARG A 170 -6.47 5.19 15.30
C ARG A 170 -7.06 3.80 15.22
N VAL A 171 -7.52 3.32 16.36
CA VAL A 171 -8.29 2.08 16.43
C VAL A 171 -9.51 2.33 17.30
N ARG A 172 -10.63 2.73 16.68
CA ARG A 172 -11.89 2.95 17.42
C ARG A 172 -12.60 1.66 17.82
N ARG A 173 -12.39 0.58 17.06
CA ARG A 173 -13.10 -0.69 17.23
C ARG A 173 -12.14 -1.84 17.40
N SER A 174 -12.47 -2.72 18.34
CA SER A 174 -11.73 -3.96 18.50
C SER A 174 -11.84 -4.79 17.21
N ALA A 175 -10.71 -5.21 16.65
CA ALA A 175 -10.65 -6.03 15.45
C ALA A 175 -9.66 -7.19 15.64
N ILE A 176 -10.08 -8.38 15.25
CA ILE A 176 -9.22 -9.56 15.15
C ILE A 176 -8.98 -9.78 13.66
N HIS A 177 -7.72 -9.87 13.24
CA HIS A 177 -7.38 -10.17 11.86
C HIS A 177 -6.56 -11.46 11.79
N GLU A 178 -7.24 -12.56 11.43
CA GLU A 178 -6.72 -13.92 11.57
C GLU A 178 -5.63 -14.27 10.55
N THR A 179 -5.56 -13.58 9.42
CA THR A 179 -4.62 -13.94 8.33
C THR A 179 -3.38 -13.07 8.25
N LEU A 180 -3.29 -11.99 9.04
CA LEU A 180 -2.20 -11.03 8.91
C LEU A 180 -0.92 -11.61 9.51
N ARG A 181 0.11 -11.80 8.67
CA ARG A 181 1.38 -12.41 9.05
C ARG A 181 2.52 -11.41 9.14
N ASN A 182 2.48 -10.38 8.30
CA ASN A 182 3.51 -9.34 8.25
C ASN A 182 2.88 -7.98 8.51
N LEU A 183 3.43 -7.26 9.48
CA LEU A 183 3.05 -5.89 9.78
C LEU A 183 4.30 -5.01 9.77
N ILE A 184 4.31 -4.02 8.89
CA ILE A 184 5.39 -3.05 8.75
C ILE A 184 4.81 -1.67 9.01
N ILE A 185 5.41 -0.94 9.94
CA ILE A 185 4.93 0.37 10.36
C ILE A 185 6.11 1.34 10.36
N HIS A 186 6.06 2.31 9.45
CA HIS A 186 7.03 3.39 9.33
C HIS A 186 6.36 4.72 9.65
N CYS A 187 6.96 5.47 10.56
CA CYS A 187 6.34 6.63 11.22
C CYS A 187 7.36 7.77 11.24
N LYS A 188 6.92 8.97 10.85
CA LYS A 188 7.82 10.14 10.75
C LYS A 188 8.08 10.82 12.09
N ASP A 189 7.07 10.85 12.96
CA ASP A 189 7.07 11.66 14.17
C ASP A 189 6.94 10.78 15.44
N GLU A 190 7.04 11.42 16.61
CA GLU A 190 6.77 10.78 17.90
C GLU A 190 5.33 10.28 17.95
N TRP A 191 5.18 8.97 17.75
CA TRP A 191 3.87 8.33 17.73
C TRP A 191 3.42 7.97 19.13
N ASN A 192 2.20 8.35 19.48
CA ASN A 192 1.46 7.70 20.55
C ASN A 192 1.02 6.27 20.18
N TRP A 193 1.95 5.33 20.26
CA TRP A 193 1.75 3.91 20.02
C TRP A 193 0.63 3.27 20.86
N SER A 194 0.29 3.87 22.02
CA SER A 194 -0.78 3.35 22.87
C SER A 194 -2.17 3.48 22.23
N LEU A 195 -2.37 4.46 21.34
CA LEU A 195 -3.61 4.62 20.57
C LEU A 195 -3.76 3.55 19.48
N ALA A 196 -2.63 3.13 18.89
CA ALA A 196 -2.61 2.10 17.86
C ALA A 196 -2.72 0.69 18.44
N PHE A 197 -1.97 0.39 19.52
CA PHE A 197 -1.77 -0.97 20.02
C PHE A 197 -2.33 -1.23 21.42
N GLY A 198 -2.92 -0.22 22.07
CA GLY A 198 -3.33 -0.29 23.48
C GLY A 198 -4.28 -1.44 23.77
N LYS A 199 -5.41 -1.56 23.07
CA LYS A 199 -6.45 -2.58 23.38
C LYS A 199 -7.32 -3.10 22.23
N ALA A 200 -7.16 -2.61 21.00
CA ALA A 200 -8.20 -2.76 19.99
C ALA A 200 -7.81 -3.58 18.74
N VAL A 201 -6.59 -4.10 18.63
CA VAL A 201 -6.24 -5.01 17.53
C VAL A 201 -5.49 -6.24 18.02
N THR A 202 -5.80 -7.36 17.40
CA THR A 202 -5.26 -8.70 17.69
C THR A 202 -4.92 -9.38 16.37
N PHE A 203 -3.68 -9.84 16.20
CA PHE A 203 -3.20 -10.50 14.98
C PHE A 203 -2.64 -11.90 15.30
N PRO A 204 -3.50 -12.93 15.47
CA PRO A 204 -3.05 -14.26 15.92
C PRO A 204 -2.02 -14.93 15.01
N ALA A 205 -2.09 -14.68 13.70
CA ALA A 205 -1.14 -15.25 12.73
C ALA A 205 0.12 -14.39 12.51
N LEU A 206 0.33 -13.32 13.29
CA LEU A 206 1.46 -12.42 13.08
C LEU A 206 2.79 -13.16 13.34
N GLN A 207 3.67 -13.13 12.34
CA GLN A 207 4.99 -13.76 12.37
C GLN A 207 6.11 -12.73 12.28
N ARG A 208 5.86 -11.62 11.56
CA ARG A 208 6.83 -10.56 11.35
C ARG A 208 6.26 -9.21 11.75
N LEU A 209 7.02 -8.49 12.57
CA LEU A 209 6.74 -7.12 12.96
C LEU A 209 7.96 -6.25 12.64
N GLU A 210 7.75 -5.18 11.89
CA GLU A 210 8.76 -4.16 11.62
C GLU A 210 8.25 -2.79 12.06
N ILE A 211 9.03 -2.14 12.92
CA ILE A 211 8.74 -0.82 13.46
C ILE A 211 9.90 0.10 13.11
N VAL A 212 9.61 1.15 12.36
CA VAL A 212 10.57 2.18 11.97
C VAL A 212 10.01 3.53 12.41
N CYS A 213 10.61 4.15 13.42
CA CYS A 213 10.17 5.47 13.86
C CYS A 213 11.32 6.32 14.40
N SER A 214 11.20 7.63 14.26
CA SER A 214 12.16 8.58 14.82
C SER A 214 12.06 8.71 16.35
N GLY A 215 10.87 8.44 16.92
CA GLY A 215 10.58 8.62 18.34
C GLY A 215 10.91 7.42 19.23
N HIS A 216 10.54 7.57 20.50
CA HIS A 216 10.64 6.53 21.53
C HIS A 216 9.45 5.56 21.48
N VAL A 217 9.72 4.27 21.71
CA VAL A 217 8.71 3.23 21.89
C VAL A 217 8.84 2.61 23.28
N ASP A 218 7.72 2.57 24.02
CA ASP A 218 7.62 1.82 25.29
C ASP A 218 7.38 0.34 24.97
N TYR A 219 8.47 -0.44 24.93
CA TYR A 219 8.45 -1.80 24.37
C TYR A 219 7.65 -2.76 25.21
N SER A 220 7.85 -2.78 26.54
CA SER A 220 7.10 -3.70 27.40
C SER A 220 5.62 -3.32 27.49
N ARG A 221 5.30 -2.03 27.64
CA ARG A 221 3.89 -1.65 27.81
C ARG A 221 3.10 -1.82 26.51
N ILE A 222 3.71 -1.58 25.36
CA ILE A 222 2.99 -1.50 24.10
C ILE A 222 3.22 -2.75 23.27
N ILE A 223 4.47 -3.03 22.89
CA ILE A 223 4.80 -4.12 21.94
C ILE A 223 4.56 -5.48 22.59
N LEU A 224 5.09 -5.69 23.80
CA LEU A 224 4.90 -6.95 24.51
C LEU A 224 3.43 -7.19 24.86
N SER A 225 2.71 -6.17 25.34
CA SER A 225 1.27 -6.28 25.61
C SER A 225 0.47 -6.60 24.34
N PHE A 226 0.83 -6.02 23.20
CA PHE A 226 0.21 -6.32 21.91
C PHE A 226 0.48 -7.76 21.46
N ILE A 227 1.72 -8.23 21.58
CA ILE A 227 2.10 -9.61 21.21
C ILE A 227 1.38 -10.62 22.11
N ARG A 228 1.41 -10.41 23.44
CA ARG A 228 0.72 -11.28 24.41
C ARG A 228 -0.79 -11.32 24.16
N ARG A 229 -1.41 -10.17 23.90
CA ARG A 229 -2.84 -10.11 23.56
C ARG A 229 -3.14 -10.81 22.24
N SER A 230 -2.27 -10.63 21.24
CA SER A 230 -2.41 -11.29 19.94
C SER A 230 -2.22 -12.80 20.02
N GLN A 231 -1.57 -13.31 21.07
CA GLN A 231 -1.17 -14.72 21.20
C GLN A 231 -0.45 -15.22 19.94
N CYS A 232 0.31 -14.33 19.29
CA CYS A 232 0.96 -14.62 18.03
C CYS A 232 2.32 -15.29 18.24
N HIS A 233 2.74 -16.06 17.24
CA HIS A 233 4.05 -16.69 17.22
C HIS A 233 5.02 -15.82 16.42
N LEU A 234 5.46 -14.72 17.04
CA LEU A 234 6.34 -13.74 16.39
C LEU A 234 7.75 -14.33 16.22
N THR A 235 8.19 -14.55 14.98
CA THR A 235 9.50 -15.12 14.66
C THR A 235 10.52 -14.08 14.21
N SER A 236 10.07 -12.94 13.69
CA SER A 236 10.94 -11.89 13.15
C SER A 236 10.53 -10.51 13.64
N LEU A 237 11.46 -9.79 14.27
CA LEU A 237 11.28 -8.44 14.79
C LEU A 237 12.36 -7.51 14.20
N THR A 238 11.93 -6.47 13.48
CA THR A 238 12.80 -5.38 13.04
C THR A 238 12.45 -4.12 13.81
N ILE A 239 13.45 -3.50 14.44
CA ILE A 239 13.33 -2.23 15.14
C ILE A 239 14.33 -1.24 14.55
N GLU A 240 13.82 -0.11 14.05
CA GLU A 240 14.59 1.03 13.60
C GLU A 240 14.06 2.28 14.30
N CYS A 241 14.37 2.41 15.59
CA CYS A 241 13.98 3.55 16.41
C CYS A 241 14.93 3.78 17.59
N TYR A 242 14.72 4.88 18.30
CA TYR A 242 15.52 5.21 19.48
C TYR A 242 15.19 4.29 20.66
N ILE A 243 16.22 3.73 21.32
CA ILE A 243 16.10 2.83 22.48
C ILE A 243 16.70 3.54 23.71
N PRO A 244 15.94 4.39 24.42
CA PRO A 244 16.43 5.06 25.63
C PRO A 244 16.50 4.14 26.85
N ALA A 245 15.59 3.16 26.94
CA ALA A 245 15.47 2.26 28.08
C ALA A 245 15.88 0.83 27.67
N GLU A 246 17.18 0.61 27.54
CA GLU A 246 17.74 -0.68 27.11
C GLU A 246 17.23 -1.86 27.96
N HIS A 247 17.10 -1.66 29.27
CA HIS A 247 16.57 -2.70 30.17
C HIS A 247 15.12 -3.08 29.84
N ASP A 248 14.26 -2.12 29.49
CA ASP A 248 12.88 -2.39 29.08
C ASP A 248 12.84 -3.20 27.79
N PHE A 249 13.67 -2.81 26.82
CA PHE A 249 13.79 -3.51 25.54
C PHE A 249 14.29 -4.96 25.72
N ILE A 250 15.34 -5.16 26.53
CA ILE A 250 15.88 -6.49 26.86
C ILE A 250 14.82 -7.36 27.54
N ASN A 251 14.09 -6.82 28.52
CA ASN A 251 13.03 -7.56 29.21
C ASN A 251 11.89 -7.97 28.26
N MET A 252 11.54 -7.10 27.32
CA MET A 252 10.59 -7.42 26.26
C MET A 252 11.11 -8.59 25.41
N LEU A 253 12.37 -8.53 24.94
CA LEU A 253 12.97 -9.60 24.14
C LEU A 253 13.01 -10.95 24.86
N PHE A 254 13.36 -10.96 26.16
CA PHE A 254 13.33 -12.18 26.97
C PHE A 254 11.93 -12.79 27.11
N SER A 255 10.87 -12.02 26.87
CA SER A 255 9.49 -12.50 26.91
C SER A 255 8.97 -13.00 25.56
N LEU A 256 9.80 -12.98 24.50
CA LEU A 256 9.44 -13.39 23.15
C LEU A 256 10.04 -14.75 22.80
N ASP A 257 9.50 -15.81 23.40
CA ASP A 257 10.04 -17.19 23.27
C ASP A 257 10.11 -17.73 21.83
N SER A 258 9.27 -17.19 20.92
CA SER A 258 9.23 -17.60 19.52
C SER A 258 10.20 -16.85 18.61
N LEU A 259 10.88 -15.82 19.11
CA LEU A 259 11.67 -14.92 18.28
C LEU A 259 12.96 -15.61 17.82
N SER A 260 13.14 -15.75 16.51
CA SER A 260 14.33 -16.34 15.90
C SER A 260 15.21 -15.30 15.18
N GLU A 261 14.62 -14.20 14.74
CA GLU A 261 15.30 -13.14 14.00
C GLU A 261 15.04 -11.77 14.67
N LEU A 262 16.13 -11.10 15.04
CA LEU A 262 16.10 -9.74 15.56
C LEU A 262 16.98 -8.85 14.68
N HIS A 263 16.39 -7.80 14.13
CA HIS A 263 17.10 -6.78 13.36
C HIS A 263 16.98 -5.43 14.07
N ILE A 264 18.10 -4.94 14.60
CA ILE A 264 18.18 -3.59 15.16
C ILE A 264 18.92 -2.73 14.15
N ARG A 265 18.26 -1.67 13.67
CA ARG A 265 18.84 -0.70 12.75
C ARG A 265 18.93 0.64 13.46
N ASN A 266 20.05 1.34 13.29
CA ASN A 266 20.17 2.68 13.82
C ASN A 266 19.21 3.60 13.06
N PRO A 267 18.33 4.34 13.76
CA PRO A 267 17.54 5.38 13.09
C PRO A 267 18.53 6.35 12.46
N LYS A 268 18.32 6.69 11.18
CA LYS A 268 19.07 7.79 10.58
C LYS A 268 18.80 9.06 11.40
N PRO A 269 19.82 9.86 11.74
CA PRO A 269 19.58 11.16 12.36
C PRO A 269 18.65 11.95 11.42
N LEU A 270 17.52 12.43 11.95
CA LEU A 270 16.67 13.38 11.24
C LEU A 270 17.48 14.67 11.04
N HIS A 271 17.81 14.97 9.78
CA HIS A 271 18.43 16.23 9.38
C HIS A 271 17.38 17.30 9.12
#